data_AF-A0A379VRX9-F1
#
_entry.id   AF-A0A379VRX9-F1
#
_cell.length_a   1.000
_cell.length_b   1.000
_cell.length_c   1.000
_cell.angle_alpha   90.00
_cell.angle_beta   90.00
_cell.angle_gamma   90.00
#
_symmetry.space_group_name_H-M   'P 1'
#
loop_
_entity.id
_entity.type
_entity.pdbx_description
1 polymer ?
#
loop_
_entity_poly.entity_id
_entity_poly.type
_entity_poly.pdbx_seq_one_letter_code
_entity_poly.pdbx_strand_id
1 'polypeptide(L)'
;MGNQFLTNIRETEAIGHVVRCFENDNIIHVAGKVNPAEDIDVINTELALADLDTCERAIHRVQKKAKGGDKDAKAETGRTGKMPAAPGRSGGCCVRWT
;
A
#
# COMPACT_ATOMS: atom_id res chain seq x y z
N MET A 1 4.13 1.63 -16.70
CA MET A 1 4.48 0.31 -16.13
C MET A 1 3.70 -0.03 -14.84
N GLY A 2 2.62 0.67 -14.48
CA GLY A 2 2.04 0.54 -13.13
C GLY A 2 0.91 -0.47 -12.92
N ASN A 3 0.09 -0.78 -13.93
CA ASN A 3 -1.20 -1.44 -13.65
C ASN A 3 -1.10 -2.96 -13.48
N GLN A 4 -0.20 -3.63 -14.21
CA GLN A 4 -0.05 -5.10 -14.10
C GLN A 4 0.64 -5.51 -12.78
N PHE A 5 1.59 -4.70 -12.29
CA PHE A 5 2.27 -4.95 -11.02
C PHE A 5 1.30 -4.87 -9.82
N LEU A 6 0.43 -3.86 -9.82
CA LEU A 6 -0.58 -3.69 -8.77
C LEU A 6 -1.66 -4.78 -8.79
N THR A 7 -2.02 -5.30 -9.97
CA THR A 7 -2.94 -6.45 -10.06
C THR A 7 -2.34 -7.71 -9.44
N ASN A 8 -1.09 -8.04 -9.78
CA ASN A 8 -0.42 -9.23 -9.24
C ASN A 8 -0.28 -9.17 -7.70
N ILE A 9 -0.02 -7.98 -7.16
CA ILE A 9 0.07 -7.76 -5.71
C ILE A 9 -1.28 -8.00 -5.03
N ARG A 10 -2.40 -7.60 -5.65
CA ARG A 10 -3.76 -7.78 -5.09
C ARG A 10 -4.23 -9.22 -5.05
N GLU A 11 -3.69 -10.06 -5.92
CA GLU A 11 -4.02 -11.49 -5.95
C GLU A 11 -3.18 -12.30 -4.95
N THR A 12 -2.19 -11.69 -4.30
CA THR A 12 -1.27 -12.36 -3.38
C THR A 12 -1.57 -11.98 -1.93
N GLU A 13 -1.48 -12.94 -1.00
CA GLU A 13 -1.76 -12.72 0.43
C GLU A 13 -0.57 -12.13 1.21
N ALA A 14 0.66 -12.25 0.69
CA ALA A 14 1.87 -11.74 1.33
C ALA A 14 2.86 -11.19 0.29
N ILE A 15 3.53 -10.08 0.65
CA ILE A 15 4.54 -9.45 -0.20
C ILE A 15 5.89 -9.55 0.51
N GLY A 16 6.87 -10.17 -0.16
CA GLY A 16 8.27 -10.19 0.29
C GLY A 16 9.03 -9.01 -0.32
N HIS A 17 9.41 -8.03 0.51
CA HIS A 17 10.24 -6.91 0.04
C HIS A 17 11.72 -7.27 0.14
N VAL A 18 12.36 -7.51 -1.00
CA VAL A 18 13.81 -7.74 -1.08
C VAL A 18 14.53 -6.40 -1.23
N VAL A 19 15.31 -6.04 -0.22
CA VAL A 19 16.06 -4.78 -0.17
C VAL A 19 17.56 -5.06 -0.29
N ARG A 20 18.27 -4.23 -1.05
CA ARG A 20 19.71 -4.34 -1.20
C ARG A 20 20.41 -3.67 -0.01
N CYS A 21 21.19 -4.44 0.74
CA CYS A 21 21.97 -3.95 1.89
C CYS A 21 23.50 -3.99 1.65
N PHE A 22 23.96 -3.93 0.41
CA PHE A 22 25.40 -3.97 0.08
C PHE A 22 25.78 -2.91 -0.97
N GLU A 23 26.93 -2.29 -0.77
CA GLU A 23 27.52 -1.32 -1.68
C GLU A 23 28.35 -2.04 -2.76
N ASN A 24 28.14 -1.69 -4.03
CA ASN A 24 28.91 -2.19 -5.17
C ASN A 24 28.86 -1.13 -6.28
N ASP A 25 30.04 -0.64 -6.67
CA ASP A 25 30.24 0.45 -7.63
C ASP A 25 29.81 0.09 -9.07
N ASN A 26 29.66 -1.19 -9.39
CA ASN A 26 29.21 -1.64 -10.70
C ASN A 26 27.68 -1.55 -10.88
N ILE A 27 26.93 -1.20 -9.84
CA ILE A 27 25.46 -1.17 -9.88
C ILE A 27 24.96 0.18 -9.33
N ILE A 28 24.50 1.03 -10.25
CA ILE A 28 23.94 2.35 -9.95
C ILE A 28 22.62 2.19 -9.17
N HIS A 29 22.55 2.77 -7.98
CA HIS A 29 21.30 2.88 -7.21
C HIS A 29 20.53 4.13 -7.65
N VAL A 30 19.20 4.04 -7.79
CA VAL A 30 18.37 5.11 -8.38
C VAL A 30 18.43 6.40 -7.55
N ALA A 31 18.60 6.31 -6.23
CA ALA A 31 18.78 7.46 -5.33
C ALA A 31 20.25 7.89 -5.13
N GLY A 32 21.22 7.30 -5.87
CA GLY A 32 22.64 7.66 -5.79
C GLY A 32 23.39 7.15 -4.55
N LYS A 33 22.69 6.67 -3.51
CA LYS A 33 23.25 6.00 -2.33
C LYS A 33 22.34 4.86 -1.88
N VAL A 34 22.91 3.73 -1.47
CA VAL A 34 22.14 2.60 -0.94
C VAL A 34 21.67 2.92 0.48
N ASN A 35 20.37 3.10 0.67
CA ASN A 35 19.75 3.18 2.01
C ASN A 35 18.54 2.24 2.09
N PRO A 36 18.68 1.07 2.74
CA PRO A 36 17.62 0.08 2.78
C PRO A 36 16.37 0.55 3.57
N ALA A 37 16.53 1.46 4.53
CA ALA A 37 15.39 1.97 5.30
C ALA A 37 14.52 2.92 4.44
N GLU A 38 15.18 3.79 3.66
CA GLU A 38 14.48 4.70 2.74
C GLU A 38 13.78 3.93 1.62
N ASP A 39 14.42 2.89 1.06
CA ASP A 39 13.81 2.04 0.03
C ASP A 39 12.51 1.37 0.53
N ILE A 40 12.50 0.91 1.79
CA ILE A 40 11.30 0.35 2.44
C ILE A 40 10.20 1.40 2.57
N ASP A 41 10.54 2.61 3.01
CA ASP A 41 9.55 3.65 3.22
C ASP A 41 9.00 4.22 1.91
N VAL A 42 9.81 4.31 0.86
CA VAL A 42 9.36 4.66 -0.50
C VAL A 42 8.32 3.67 -0.99
N ILE A 43 8.61 2.36 -0.94
CA ILE A 43 7.70 1.33 -1.42
C ILE A 43 6.41 1.27 -0.58
N ASN A 44 6.50 1.41 0.74
CA ASN A 44 5.31 1.50 1.59
C ASN A 44 4.45 2.72 1.24
N THR A 45 5.07 3.86 0.94
CA THR A 45 4.35 5.08 0.56
C THR A 45 3.65 4.92 -0.78
N GLU A 46 4.31 4.32 -1.77
CA GLU A 46 3.72 4.05 -3.08
C GLU A 46 2.53 3.08 -3.01
N LEU A 47 2.66 2.00 -2.22
CA LEU A 47 1.57 1.06 -1.98
C LEU A 47 0.39 1.72 -1.25
N ALA A 48 0.68 2.52 -0.21
CA ALA A 48 -0.36 3.25 0.52
C ALA A 48 -1.13 4.24 -0.37
N LEU A 49 -0.46 4.93 -1.29
CA LEU A 49 -1.09 5.82 -2.26
C LEU A 49 -1.98 5.06 -3.26
N ALA A 50 -1.53 3.89 -3.73
CA ALA A 50 -2.32 3.05 -4.64
C ALA A 50 -3.59 2.48 -3.95
N ASP A 51 -3.47 2.11 -2.68
CA ASP A 51 -4.61 1.68 -1.86
C ASP A 51 -5.57 2.84 -1.60
N LEU A 52 -5.05 4.04 -1.31
CA LEU A 52 -5.88 5.23 -1.12
C LEU A 52 -6.72 5.55 -2.36
N ASP A 53 -6.14 5.59 -3.57
CA ASP A 53 -6.92 5.83 -4.81
C ASP A 53 -8.01 4.76 -5.01
N THR A 54 -7.72 3.51 -4.62
CA THR A 54 -8.68 2.42 -4.73
C THR A 54 -9.84 2.57 -3.74
N CYS A 55 -9.53 2.93 -2.49
CA CYS A 55 -10.52 3.24 -1.46
C CYS A 55 -11.36 4.45 -1.85
N GLU A 56 -10.77 5.53 -2.34
CA GLU A 56 -11.48 6.73 -2.79
C GLU A 56 -12.46 6.43 -3.92
N ARG A 57 -12.03 5.64 -4.93
CA ARG A 57 -12.91 5.18 -6.01
C ARG A 57 -14.06 4.32 -5.50
N ALA A 58 -13.80 3.45 -4.53
CA ALA A 58 -14.83 2.64 -3.89
C ALA A 58 -15.85 3.52 -3.14
N ILE A 59 -15.36 4.46 -2.33
CA ILE A 59 -16.18 5.43 -1.58
C ILE A 59 -17.06 6.23 -2.53
N HIS A 60 -16.50 6.79 -3.60
CA HIS A 60 -17.25 7.58 -4.58
C HIS A 60 -18.37 6.76 -5.24
N ARG A 61 -18.11 5.48 -5.54
CA ARG A 61 -19.11 4.56 -6.10
C ARG A 61 -20.25 4.28 -5.12
N VAL A 62 -19.92 3.98 -3.86
CA VAL A 62 -20.91 3.70 -2.81
C VAL A 62 -21.72 4.96 -2.49
N GLN A 63 -21.08 6.13 -2.42
CA GLN A 63 -21.77 7.41 -2.21
C GLN A 63 -22.78 7.71 -3.31
N LYS A 64 -22.44 7.46 -4.59
CA LYS A 64 -23.38 7.64 -5.71
C LYS A 64 -24.58 6.69 -5.59
N LYS A 65 -24.36 5.43 -5.19
CA LYS A 65 -25.44 4.46 -4.96
C LYS A 65 -26.31 4.83 -3.75
N ALA A 66 -25.71 5.28 -2.66
CA ALA A 66 -26.43 5.70 -1.45
C ALA A 66 -27.33 6.93 -1.69
N LYS A 67 -26.88 7.88 -2.55
CA LYS A 67 -27.72 9.00 -3.00
C LYS A 67 -28.89 8.56 -3.88
N GLY A 68 -28.78 7.43 -4.57
CA GLY A 68 -29.84 6.81 -5.38
C GLY A 68 -30.95 6.11 -4.57
N GLY A 69 -30.89 6.14 -3.24
CA GLY A 69 -31.95 5.61 -2.37
C GLY A 69 -31.77 4.16 -1.90
N ASP A 70 -30.66 3.52 -2.25
CA ASP A 70 -30.38 2.14 -1.90
C ASP A 70 -30.04 2.02 -0.39
N LYS A 71 -30.85 1.24 0.36
CA LYS A 71 -30.75 1.15 1.83
C LYS A 71 -29.48 0.43 2.28
N ASP A 72 -29.01 -0.54 1.49
CA ASP A 72 -27.78 -1.29 1.77
C ASP A 72 -26.53 -0.44 1.53
N ALA A 73 -26.55 0.42 0.49
CA ALA A 73 -25.45 1.33 0.19
C ALA A 73 -25.24 2.39 1.29
N LYS A 74 -26.30 2.78 2.02
CA LYS A 74 -26.20 3.69 3.18
C LYS A 74 -25.51 3.05 4.38
N ALA A 75 -25.73 1.75 4.62
CA ALA A 75 -25.02 1.01 5.66
C ALA A 75 -23.55 0.80 5.29
N GLU A 76 -23.28 0.58 4.00
CA GLU A 76 -21.93 0.38 3.48
C GLU A 76 -21.08 1.66 3.52
N THR A 77 -21.67 2.84 3.22
CA THR A 77 -20.94 4.13 3.27
C THR A 77 -20.35 4.42 4.65
N GLY A 78 -21.05 4.01 5.73
CA GLY A 78 -20.57 4.17 7.10
C GLY A 78 -19.38 3.29 7.47
N ARG A 79 -19.17 2.17 6.77
CA ARG A 79 -18.01 1.28 6.94
C ARG A 79 -16.85 1.71 6.05
N THR A 80 -17.12 2.06 4.78
CA THR A 80 -16.07 2.47 3.83
C THR A 80 -15.40 3.79 4.21
N GLY A 81 -16.04 4.64 5.03
CA GLY A 81 -15.45 5.87 5.56
C GLY A 81 -14.47 5.68 6.72
N LYS A 82 -14.37 4.47 7.30
CA LYS A 82 -13.38 4.15 8.33
C LYS A 82 -12.24 3.35 7.69
N MET A 83 -11.28 4.04 7.08
CA MET A 83 -9.96 3.43 6.86
C MET A 83 -9.33 3.17 8.22
N PRO A 84 -8.95 1.92 8.57
CA PRO A 84 -8.15 1.70 9.76
C PRO A 84 -6.84 2.45 9.57
N ALA A 85 -6.60 3.47 10.39
CA ALA A 85 -5.31 4.14 10.43
C ALA A 85 -4.24 3.07 10.66
N ALA A 86 -3.21 3.04 9.81
CA ALA A 86 -2.12 2.09 9.93
C ALA A 86 -1.63 2.09 11.38
N PRO A 87 -1.66 0.94 12.10
CA PRO A 87 -1.24 0.90 13.48
C PRO A 87 0.21 1.38 13.55
N GLY A 88 0.42 2.47 14.30
CA GLY A 88 1.73 3.09 14.47
C GLY A 88 2.76 2.03 14.90
N ARG A 89 3.88 1.98 14.15
CA ARG A 89 5.00 1.07 14.37
C ARG A 89 5.52 1.24 15.81
N SER A 90 5.10 0.37 16.72
CA SER A 90 5.89 0.09 17.92
C SER A 90 7.05 -0.80 17.50
N GLY A 91 8.24 -0.20 17.52
CA GLY A 91 9.57 -0.79 17.54
C GLY A 91 9.75 -2.28 17.22
N GLY A 92 10.56 -2.53 16.20
CA GLY A 92 11.47 -3.68 16.17
C GLY A 92 10.85 -5.01 15.75
N CYS A 93 10.97 -5.33 14.47
CA CYS A 93 11.30 -6.71 14.10
C CYS A 93 12.07 -6.69 12.78
N CYS A 94 13.34 -6.32 12.91
CA CYS A 94 14.39 -6.72 11.98
C CYS A 94 14.35 -8.26 11.92
N VAL A 95 14.07 -8.81 10.73
CA VAL A 95 14.43 -10.16 10.26
C VAL A 95 14.78 -11.19 11.35
N ARG A 96 13.86 -12.12 11.62
CA ARG A 96 14.22 -13.45 12.12
C ARG A 96 13.69 -14.51 11.17
N TRP A 97 14.44 -14.72 10.09
CA TRP A 97 14.46 -16.00 9.38
C TRP A 97 15.41 -16.92 10.15
N THR A 98 14.85 -17.81 10.94
CA THR A 98 15.43 -19.12 11.30
C THR A 98 14.43 -20.17 10.88
#